data_AF-A0A7S2BZ77-F1
#
_entry.id   AF-A0A7S2BZ77-F1
#
_cell.length_a   1.000
_cell.length_b   1.000
_cell.length_c   1.000
_cell.angle_alpha   90.00
_cell.angle_beta   90.00
_cell.angle_gamma   90.00
#
_symmetry.space_group_name_H-M   'P 1'
#
loop_
_entity.id
_entity.type
_entity.pdbx_description
1 polymer ?
#
loop_
_entity_poly.entity_id
_entity_poly.type
_entity_poly.pdbx_seq_one_letter_code
_entity_poly.pdbx_strand_id
1 'polypeptide(L)'
;GDLDSTEDASDDSCDVYFIVPCNREELHRRLLRLRPGARVNHFPGMVDFCEKVSFCRALRQCSLLCPRLVDYVPPTWILPDELSSVFEQMDNLARSGSSHQAFIIKPEYGLQGHGIFLVRTRNDLEVALATRGLSAS
;
A
#
# COMPACT_ATOMS: atom_id res chain seq x y z
N GLY A 1 20.68 -0.80 12.57
CA GLY A 1 21.95 -1.11 11.90
C GLY A 1 22.11 -0.03 10.87
N ASP A 2 22.57 1.11 11.34
CA ASP A 2 22.53 2.37 10.61
C ASP A 2 23.65 2.35 9.58
N LEU A 3 23.27 2.07 8.33
CA LEU A 3 24.08 2.41 7.17
C LEU A 3 23.95 3.91 6.99
N ASP A 4 24.82 4.65 7.68
CA ASP A 4 25.14 6.02 7.33
C ASP A 4 25.78 5.98 5.93
N SER A 5 24.94 6.14 4.92
CA SER A 5 25.39 6.33 3.54
C SER A 5 25.90 7.76 3.44
N THR A 6 27.15 7.97 3.87
CA THR A 6 27.90 9.16 3.49
C THR A 6 27.90 9.23 1.97
N GLU A 7 27.09 10.12 1.40
CA GLU A 7 26.97 10.28 -0.04
C GLU A 7 28.29 10.85 -0.59
N ASP A 8 29.11 9.99 -1.19
CA ASP A 8 30.36 10.39 -1.82
C ASP A 8 30.08 11.31 -3.02
N ALA A 9 30.58 12.56 -2.95
CA ALA A 9 30.40 13.56 -4.00
C ALA A 9 31.03 13.15 -5.36
N SER A 10 31.85 12.10 -5.41
CA SER A 10 32.41 11.52 -6.63
C SER A 10 31.39 10.71 -7.45
N ASP A 11 30.27 10.29 -6.85
CA ASP A 11 29.24 9.43 -7.46
C ASP A 11 28.30 10.20 -8.41
N ASP A 12 28.37 11.54 -8.44
CA ASP A 12 27.52 12.38 -9.30
C ASP A 12 28.00 12.42 -10.78
N SER A 13 28.98 11.58 -11.13
CA SER A 13 29.53 11.46 -12.49
C SER A 13 28.98 10.29 -13.33
N CYS A 14 28.11 9.46 -12.74
CA CYS A 14 27.53 8.30 -13.41
C CYS A 14 26.45 8.65 -14.44
N ASP A 15 26.34 7.87 -15.52
CA ASP A 15 25.23 7.98 -16.50
C ASP A 15 23.97 7.25 -16.04
N VAL A 16 24.14 6.18 -15.25
CA VAL A 16 23.09 5.29 -14.80
C VAL A 16 23.20 5.11 -13.30
N TYR A 17 22.09 5.31 -12.60
CA TYR A 17 21.99 5.16 -11.16
C TYR A 17 21.00 4.06 -10.81
N PHE A 18 21.42 3.14 -9.95
CA PHE A 18 20.55 2.15 -9.34
C PHE A 18 20.30 2.56 -7.90
N ILE A 19 19.15 3.16 -7.64
CA ILE A 19 18.80 3.73 -6.34
C ILE A 19 17.90 2.74 -5.60
N VAL A 20 18.25 2.44 -4.36
CA VAL A 20 17.42 1.68 -3.41
C VAL A 20 17.04 2.62 -2.27
N PRO A 21 15.90 3.30 -2.36
CA PRO A 21 15.56 4.34 -1.40
C PRO A 21 15.11 3.73 -0.06
N CYS A 22 15.67 4.24 1.04
CA CYS A 22 15.22 3.90 2.40
C CYS A 22 13.88 4.58 2.74
N ASN A 23 13.61 5.76 2.16
CA ASN A 23 12.34 6.47 2.29
C ASN A 23 12.09 7.38 1.07
N ARG A 24 10.88 7.93 0.96
CA ARG A 24 10.46 8.82 -0.15
C ARG A 24 11.29 10.10 -0.24
N GLU A 25 11.59 10.72 0.90
CA GLU A 25 12.30 12.00 0.95
C GLU A 25 13.72 11.86 0.42
N GLU A 26 14.37 10.74 0.74
CA GLU A 26 15.69 10.37 0.24
C GLU A 26 15.69 10.21 -1.28
N LEU A 27 14.74 9.43 -1.81
CA LEU A 27 14.60 9.25 -3.25
C LEU A 27 14.41 10.60 -3.94
N HIS A 28 13.49 11.42 -3.42
CA HIS A 28 13.18 12.71 -4.00
C HIS A 28 14.41 13.63 -4.02
N ARG A 29 15.15 13.71 -2.90
CA ARG A 29 16.38 14.50 -2.80
C ARG A 29 17.45 14.01 -3.77
N ARG A 30 17.63 12.69 -3.91
CA ARG A 30 18.60 12.11 -4.85
C ARG A 30 18.23 12.43 -6.29
N LEU A 31 16.96 12.28 -6.66
CA LEU A 31 16.47 12.58 -8.01
C LEU A 31 16.68 14.06 -8.40
N LEU A 32 16.51 14.99 -7.46
CA LEU A 32 16.73 16.42 -7.70
C LEU A 32 18.20 16.80 -7.96
N ARG A 33 19.15 15.97 -7.53
CA ARG A 33 20.59 16.20 -7.71
C ARG A 33 21.13 15.65 -9.03
N LEU A 34 20.39 14.81 -9.72
CA LEU A 34 20.88 14.12 -10.91
C LEU A 34 21.09 15.07 -12.07
N ARG A 35 22.17 14.83 -12.82
CA ARG A 35 22.45 15.58 -14.04
C ARG A 35 21.39 15.33 -15.11
N PRO A 36 21.09 16.33 -15.95
CA PRO A 36 20.24 16.12 -17.13
C PRO A 36 20.77 14.96 -18.00
N GLY A 37 19.89 14.05 -18.40
CA GLY A 37 20.23 12.88 -19.22
C GLY A 37 20.68 11.64 -18.43
N ALA A 38 20.87 11.74 -17.11
CA ALA A 38 21.06 10.56 -16.26
C ALA A 38 19.85 9.63 -16.29
N ARG A 39 20.10 8.32 -16.20
CA ARG A 39 19.08 7.29 -16.16
C ARG A 39 18.97 6.71 -14.76
N VAL A 40 17.73 6.47 -14.33
CA VAL A 40 17.42 5.90 -13.02
C VAL A 40 16.43 4.76 -13.15
N ASN A 41 16.43 3.86 -12.17
CA ASN A 41 15.47 2.76 -12.05
C ASN A 41 14.14 3.15 -11.35
N HIS A 42 13.89 4.44 -11.12
CA HIS A 42 12.68 4.95 -10.47
C HIS A 42 11.97 5.99 -11.31
N PHE A 43 10.66 5.83 -11.47
CA PHE A 43 9.81 6.87 -12.06
C PHE A 43 9.35 7.84 -10.96
N PRO A 44 9.44 9.17 -11.19
CA PRO A 44 8.89 10.16 -10.26
C PRO A 44 7.41 9.91 -9.96
N GLY A 45 7.02 9.99 -8.69
CA GLY A 45 5.63 9.77 -8.23
C GLY A 45 5.18 8.31 -8.16
N MET A 46 6.02 7.35 -8.60
CA MET A 46 5.65 5.93 -8.57
C MET A 46 5.55 5.37 -7.15
N VAL A 47 6.33 5.92 -6.21
CA VAL A 47 6.24 5.57 -4.79
C VAL A 47 4.84 5.90 -4.26
N ASP A 48 4.34 7.10 -4.53
CA ASP A 48 3.02 7.53 -4.04
C ASP A 48 1.87 6.82 -4.75
N PHE A 49 2.04 6.51 -6.04
CA PHE A 49 1.03 5.80 -6.83
C PHE A 49 0.89 4.32 -6.44
N CYS A 50 2.02 3.65 -6.18
CA CYS A 50 2.06 2.20 -5.90
C CYS A 50 1.79 1.86 -4.42
N GLU A 51 1.53 2.86 -3.56
CA GLU A 51 1.03 2.60 -2.22
C GLU A 51 -0.36 1.95 -2.25
N LYS A 52 -0.62 1.03 -1.32
CA LYS A 52 -1.82 0.16 -1.35
C LYS A 52 -3.12 0.96 -1.44
N VAL A 53 -3.21 2.05 -0.67
CA VAL A 53 -4.39 2.93 -0.63
C VAL A 53 -4.55 3.71 -1.93
N SER A 54 -3.48 4.37 -2.40
CA SER A 54 -3.47 5.12 -3.66
C SER A 54 -3.83 4.23 -4.85
N PHE A 55 -3.24 3.05 -4.92
CA PHE A 55 -3.52 2.06 -5.96
C PHE A 55 -4.97 1.57 -5.91
N CYS A 56 -5.51 1.28 -4.73
CA CYS A 56 -6.91 0.91 -4.56
C CYS A 56 -7.85 2.02 -5.07
N ARG A 57 -7.58 3.29 -4.72
CA ARG A 57 -8.36 4.44 -5.18
C ARG A 57 -8.30 4.59 -6.71
N ALA A 58 -7.11 4.45 -7.30
CA ALA A 58 -6.94 4.50 -8.75
C ALA A 58 -7.71 3.38 -9.46
N LEU A 59 -7.63 2.14 -8.96
CA LEU A 59 -8.35 1.00 -9.52
C LEU A 59 -9.87 1.15 -9.44
N ARG A 60 -10.40 1.79 -8.39
CA ARG A 60 -11.84 2.10 -8.31
C ARG A 60 -12.28 3.05 -9.41
N GLN A 61 -11.50 4.09 -9.70
CA GLN A 61 -11.78 4.98 -10.82
C GLN A 61 -11.73 4.23 -12.15
N CYS A 62 -10.73 3.36 -12.34
CA CYS A 62 -10.64 2.50 -13.52
C CYS A 62 -11.85 1.55 -13.64
N SER A 63 -12.35 1.03 -12.52
CA SER A 63 -13.53 0.14 -12.49
C SER A 63 -14.77 0.81 -13.04
N LEU A 64 -14.97 2.10 -12.74
CA LEU A 64 -16.12 2.86 -13.24
C LEU A 64 -16.07 3.07 -14.76
N LEU A 65 -14.87 3.20 -15.33
CA LEU A 65 -14.68 3.46 -16.76
C LEU A 65 -14.59 2.17 -17.58
N CYS A 66 -13.85 1.17 -17.07
CA CYS A 66 -13.53 -0.08 -17.76
C CYS A 66 -13.57 -1.27 -16.78
N PRO A 67 -14.76 -1.74 -16.38
CA PRO A 67 -14.90 -2.79 -15.35
C PRO A 67 -14.14 -4.08 -15.68
N ARG A 68 -14.08 -4.48 -16.95
CA ARG A 68 -13.37 -5.70 -17.41
C ARG A 68 -11.86 -5.64 -17.24
N LEU A 69 -11.27 -4.46 -17.08
CA LEU A 69 -9.82 -4.32 -16.88
C LEU A 69 -9.40 -4.49 -15.43
N VAL A 70 -10.35 -4.62 -14.50
CA VAL A 70 -10.07 -4.70 -13.06
C VAL A 70 -10.83 -5.84 -12.38
N ASP A 71 -11.43 -6.75 -13.14
CA ASP A 71 -12.22 -7.89 -12.64
C ASP A 71 -11.39 -8.89 -11.83
N TYR A 72 -10.07 -8.91 -12.05
CA TYR A 72 -9.10 -9.71 -11.29
C TYR A 72 -8.73 -9.10 -9.93
N VAL A 73 -9.13 -7.85 -9.64
CA VAL A 73 -8.80 -7.16 -8.39
C VAL A 73 -9.77 -7.63 -7.30
N PRO A 74 -9.29 -8.14 -6.16
CA PRO A 74 -10.18 -8.56 -5.09
C PRO A 74 -10.91 -7.35 -4.49
N PRO A 75 -12.16 -7.52 -4.01
CA PRO A 75 -12.84 -6.50 -3.22
C PRO A 75 -11.95 -6.01 -2.09
N THR A 76 -11.73 -4.70 -2.03
CA THR A 76 -10.80 -4.06 -1.11
C THR A 76 -11.49 -2.86 -0.48
N TRP A 77 -11.32 -2.68 0.83
CA TRP A 77 -11.86 -1.56 1.60
C TRP A 77 -10.72 -0.79 2.27
N ILE A 78 -10.84 0.53 2.31
CA ILE A 78 -9.90 1.48 2.91
C ILE A 78 -10.45 1.85 4.27
N LEU A 79 -9.70 1.52 5.32
CA LEU A 79 -10.07 1.81 6.70
C LEU A 79 -9.39 3.11 7.17
N PRO A 80 -10.02 3.88 8.07
CA PRO A 80 -11.31 3.62 8.74
C PRO A 80 -12.56 3.97 7.92
N ASP A 81 -12.40 4.66 6.78
CA ASP A 81 -13.49 5.26 6.00
C ASP A 81 -14.61 4.28 5.59
N GLU A 82 -14.25 3.02 5.31
CA GLU A 82 -15.19 2.02 4.77
C GLU A 82 -15.45 0.86 5.74
N LEU A 83 -15.27 1.11 7.03
CA LEU A 83 -15.44 0.10 8.06
C LEU A 83 -16.88 -0.46 8.10
N SER A 84 -17.89 0.40 7.95
CA SER A 84 -19.29 -0.03 7.89
C SER A 84 -19.56 -0.97 6.72
N SER A 85 -19.00 -0.67 5.54
CA SER A 85 -19.18 -1.47 4.32
C SER A 85 -18.54 -2.86 4.45
N VAL A 86 -17.35 -2.96 5.06
CA VAL A 86 -16.72 -4.27 5.27
C VAL A 86 -17.47 -5.08 6.33
N PHE A 87 -18.00 -4.45 7.39
CA PHE A 87 -18.85 -5.14 8.36
C PHE A 87 -20.12 -5.71 7.73
N GLU A 88 -20.81 -4.93 6.91
CA GLU A 88 -21.99 -5.41 6.18
C GLU A 88 -21.64 -6.62 5.29
N GLN A 89 -20.51 -6.56 4.58
CA GLN A 89 -20.04 -7.68 3.75
C GLN A 89 -19.76 -8.94 4.59
N MET A 90 -19.12 -8.79 5.75
CA MET A 90 -18.83 -9.91 6.66
C MET A 90 -20.12 -10.52 7.23
N ASP A 91 -21.08 -9.68 7.62
CA ASP A 91 -22.38 -10.11 8.16
C ASP A 91 -23.21 -10.83 7.07
N ASN A 92 -23.13 -10.38 5.82
CA ASN A 92 -23.76 -11.05 4.67
C ASN A 92 -23.19 -12.44 4.42
N LEU A 93 -21.85 -12.59 4.44
CA LEU A 93 -21.18 -13.88 4.25
C LEU A 93 -21.45 -14.85 5.40
N ALA A 94 -21.56 -14.35 6.62
CA ALA A 94 -21.94 -15.16 7.77
C ALA A 94 -23.36 -15.71 7.61
N ARG A 95 -24.31 -14.88 7.15
CA ARG A 95 -25.70 -15.29 6.90
C ARG A 95 -25.86 -16.27 5.74
N SER A 96 -25.03 -16.18 4.70
CA SER A 96 -25.08 -17.09 3.55
C SER A 96 -24.46 -18.47 3.80
N GLY A 97 -23.90 -18.71 5.00
CA GLY A 97 -23.17 -19.93 5.30
C GLY A 97 -21.78 -20.01 4.65
N SER A 98 -21.30 -18.91 4.07
CA SER A 98 -19.98 -18.82 3.40
C SER A 98 -18.86 -18.47 4.39
N SER A 99 -18.94 -18.98 5.62
CA SER A 99 -18.07 -18.62 6.76
C SER A 99 -16.59 -18.99 6.60
N HIS A 100 -16.22 -19.68 5.53
CA HIS A 100 -14.84 -20.05 5.22
C HIS A 100 -14.03 -18.92 4.59
N GLN A 101 -14.68 -17.84 4.13
CA GLN A 101 -13.98 -16.72 3.49
C GLN A 101 -13.19 -15.91 4.53
N ALA A 102 -11.88 -15.77 4.29
CA ALA A 102 -10.99 -14.97 5.12
C ALA A 102 -10.71 -13.62 4.45
N PHE A 103 -10.56 -12.59 5.26
CA PHE A 103 -10.15 -11.25 4.85
C PHE A 103 -8.71 -11.02 5.25
N ILE A 104 -7.95 -10.39 4.37
CA ILE A 104 -6.54 -10.05 4.62
C ILE A 104 -6.45 -8.57 4.95
N ILE A 105 -5.99 -8.25 6.16
CA ILE A 105 -5.73 -6.88 6.56
C ILE A 105 -4.27 -6.55 6.27
N LYS A 106 -4.07 -5.38 5.66
CA LYS A 106 -2.76 -4.85 5.27
C LYS A 106 -2.62 -3.44 5.86
N PRO A 107 -1.50 -3.12 6.53
CA PRO A 107 -1.22 -1.75 6.92
C PRO A 107 -0.89 -0.90 5.68
N GLU A 108 -1.16 0.39 5.78
CA GLU A 108 -0.84 1.39 4.75
C GLU A 108 0.66 1.32 4.40
N TYR A 109 1.50 1.51 5.41
CA TYR A 109 2.95 1.37 5.33
C TYR A 109 3.39 -0.01 5.83
N GLY A 110 4.40 -0.57 5.17
CA GLY A 110 4.99 -1.84 5.57
C GLY A 110 5.41 -2.68 4.37
N LEU A 111 6.58 -3.30 4.50
CA LEU A 111 7.17 -4.23 3.55
C LEU A 111 7.28 -5.63 4.18
N GLN A 112 7.61 -6.62 3.35
CA GLN A 112 7.96 -7.98 3.79
C GLN A 112 6.91 -8.72 4.64
N GLY A 113 5.65 -8.29 4.60
CA GLY A 113 4.58 -8.96 5.34
C GLY A 113 4.33 -8.42 6.74
N HIS A 114 5.12 -7.45 7.22
CA HIS A 114 4.93 -6.91 8.56
C HIS A 114 3.56 -6.25 8.73
N GLY A 115 2.88 -6.59 9.82
CA GLY A 115 1.56 -6.06 10.15
C GLY A 115 0.40 -6.65 9.35
N ILE A 116 0.65 -7.62 8.46
CA ILE A 116 -0.40 -8.33 7.72
C ILE A 116 -1.02 -9.41 8.61
N PHE A 117 -2.35 -9.49 8.64
CA PHE A 117 -3.05 -10.53 9.38
C PHE A 117 -4.35 -10.94 8.69
N LEU A 118 -4.89 -12.09 9.11
CA LEU A 118 -6.15 -12.64 8.60
C LEU A 118 -7.25 -12.49 9.64
N VAL A 119 -8.44 -12.14 9.19
CA VAL A 119 -9.66 -12.12 10.00
C VAL A 119 -10.75 -12.91 9.29
N ARG A 120 -11.63 -13.57 10.04
CA ARG A 120 -12.74 -14.35 9.47
C ARG A 120 -14.09 -13.83 9.94
N THR A 121 -14.14 -13.29 11.15
CA THR A 121 -15.36 -12.75 11.73
C THR A 121 -15.25 -11.25 11.93
N ARG A 122 -16.40 -10.58 11.96
CA ARG A 122 -16.48 -9.15 12.31
C ARG A 122 -15.78 -8.86 13.64
N ASN A 123 -16.00 -9.71 14.64
CA ASN A 123 -15.37 -9.60 15.95
C ASN A 123 -13.84 -9.70 15.88
N ASP A 124 -13.29 -10.57 15.02
CA ASP A 124 -11.84 -10.66 14.81
C ASP A 124 -11.27 -9.32 14.30
N LEU A 125 -11.99 -8.68 13.37
CA LEU A 125 -11.59 -7.38 12.82
C LEU A 125 -11.66 -6.29 13.88
N GLU A 126 -12.74 -6.21 14.64
CA GLU A 126 -12.91 -5.24 15.73
C GLU A 126 -11.78 -5.36 16.77
N VAL A 127 -11.46 -6.58 17.22
CA VAL A 127 -10.35 -6.84 18.16
C VAL A 127 -9.00 -6.42 17.55
N ALA A 128 -8.77 -6.75 16.28
CA ALA A 128 -7.50 -6.44 15.62
C ALA A 128 -7.29 -4.94 15.40
N LEU A 129 -8.38 -4.20 15.14
CA LEU A 129 -8.40 -2.75 15.02
C LEU A 129 -8.20 -2.06 16.37
N ALA A 130 -8.91 -2.52 17.41
CA ALA A 130 -8.77 -2.01 18.78
C ALA A 130 -7.33 -2.16 19.31
N THR A 131 -6.69 -3.32 19.07
CA THR A 131 -5.29 -3.57 19.45
C THR A 131 -4.30 -2.60 18.80
N ARG A 132 -4.69 -1.97 17.69
CA ARG A 132 -3.84 -1.05 16.90
C ARG A 132 -4.24 0.43 17.05
N GLY A 133 -5.16 0.75 17.96
CA GLY A 133 -5.61 2.13 18.19
C GLY A 133 -6.47 2.70 17.07
N LEU A 134 -7.04 1.84 16.20
CA LEU A 134 -7.95 2.21 15.12
C LEU A 134 -9.38 1.85 15.53
N SER A 135 -9.90 2.38 16.65
CA SER A 135 -11.29 2.12 17.02
C SER A 135 -12.24 2.92 16.13
N ALA A 136 -13.34 2.29 15.70
CA ALA A 136 -14.49 3.02 15.16
C ALA A 136 -15.00 3.99 16.24
N SER A 137 -15.01 5.28 15.93
CA SER A 137 -15.70 6.31 16.72
C SER A 137 -17.20 6.19 16.57
#